data_AF-A0A7Z0M5S4-F1
#
_entry.id   AF-A0A7Z0M5S4-F1
#
_cell.length_a   1.000
_cell.length_b   1.000
_cell.length_c   1.000
_cell.angle_alpha   90.00
_cell.angle_beta   90.00
_cell.angle_gamma   90.00
#
_symmetry.space_group_name_H-M   'P 1'
#
loop_
_entity.id
_entity.type
_entity.pdbx_description
1 polymer ?
#
loop_
_entity_poly.entity_id
_entity_poly.type
_entity_poly.pdbx_seq_one_letter_code
_entity_poly.pdbx_strand_id
1 'polypeptide(L)'
;MVLHYLLHQDLHGRCQGLVAVFPFFQKPLREVLRWPYQQRQLRSFEGRLDWHFPRYLAKELRYRNPYWVEQQLQAYQAGQNLLTRTLADWYPQLVPVKPVTGLRLQSDLERDYEQQFLTFYAQSSTVYRQVLYSPFYYRGECDKIGIMEEIL
;
A
#
# COMPACT_ATOMS: atom_id res chain seq x y z
N MET A 1 13.27 -20.83 -4.32
CA MET A 1 12.68 -19.65 -4.98
C MET A 1 12.07 -18.76 -3.93
N VAL A 2 12.25 -17.44 -4.05
CA VAL A 2 11.67 -16.45 -3.13
C VAL A 2 10.54 -15.73 -3.86
N LEU A 3 9.36 -15.66 -3.24
CA LEU A 3 8.20 -14.96 -3.77
C LEU A 3 7.86 -13.79 -2.85
N HIS A 4 7.84 -12.58 -3.41
CA HIS A 4 7.32 -11.39 -2.72
C HIS A 4 5.85 -11.23 -3.05
N TYR A 5 5.02 -10.98 -2.04
CA TYR A 5 3.57 -10.85 -2.20
C TYR A 5 3.00 -9.80 -1.25
N LEU A 6 1.75 -9.40 -1.49
CA LEU A 6 1.07 -8.32 -0.76
C LEU A 6 1.88 -7.00 -0.79
N LEU A 7 2.37 -6.64 -1.97
CA LEU A 7 3.28 -5.51 -2.15
C LEU A 7 2.53 -4.18 -2.09
N HIS A 8 3.06 -3.26 -1.28
CA HIS A 8 2.60 -1.88 -1.17
C HIS A 8 3.80 -0.94 -1.24
N GLN A 9 3.62 0.21 -1.87
CA GLN A 9 4.64 1.25 -1.98
C GLN A 9 4.46 2.27 -0.86
N ASP A 10 5.55 2.64 -0.19
CA ASP A 10 5.56 3.75 0.77
C ASP A 10 5.76 5.11 0.09
N LEU A 11 5.62 6.19 0.86
CA LEU A 11 5.81 7.57 0.38
C LEU A 11 7.25 7.85 -0.10
N HIS A 12 8.23 7.00 0.22
CA HIS A 12 9.59 7.11 -0.29
C HIS A 12 9.78 6.41 -1.64
N GLY A 13 8.73 5.75 -2.14
CA GLY A 13 8.73 4.96 -3.36
C GLY A 13 9.23 3.53 -3.17
N ARG A 14 9.46 3.07 -1.92
CA ARG A 14 9.99 1.73 -1.63
C ARG A 14 8.85 0.74 -1.46
N CYS A 15 9.04 -0.47 -1.97
CA CYS A 15 8.07 -1.55 -1.81
C CYS A 15 8.27 -2.27 -0.48
N GLN A 16 7.17 -2.47 0.25
CA GLN A 16 7.07 -3.30 1.44
C GLN A 16 6.06 -4.41 1.18
N GLY A 17 6.27 -5.57 1.79
CA GLY A 17 5.39 -6.72 1.60
C GLY A 17 5.90 -7.96 2.32
N LEU A 18 5.24 -9.07 2.04
CA LEU A 18 5.56 -10.36 2.62
C LEU A 18 6.46 -11.17 1.70
N VAL A 19 7.24 -12.07 2.31
CA VAL A 19 8.17 -12.96 1.61
C VAL A 19 7.85 -14.40 1.97
N ALA A 20 7.69 -15.24 0.95
CA ALA A 20 7.54 -16.67 1.10
C ALA A 20 8.67 -17.39 0.36
N VAL A 21 9.28 -18.37 1.03
CA VAL A 21 10.34 -19.20 0.46
C VAL A 21 9.76 -20.55 0.05
N PHE A 22 9.92 -20.90 -1.22
CA PHE A 22 9.49 -22.17 -1.77
C PHE A 22 10.70 -22.99 -2.20
N PRO A 23 10.79 -24.27 -1.82
CA PRO A 23 11.79 -25.17 -2.37
C PRO A 23 11.68 -25.26 -3.88
N PHE A 24 12.83 -25.23 -4.58
CA PHE A 24 12.86 -25.27 -6.03
C PHE A 24 12.39 -26.64 -6.54
N PHE A 25 11.63 -26.69 -7.63
CA PHE A 25 11.07 -27.91 -8.25
C PHE A 25 10.09 -28.77 -7.44
N GLN A 26 9.69 -28.40 -6.22
CA GLN A 26 8.73 -29.20 -5.45
C GLN A 26 7.27 -28.96 -5.86
N LYS A 27 6.96 -27.81 -6.45
CA LYS A 27 5.61 -27.45 -6.89
C LYS A 27 5.64 -26.82 -8.29
N PRO A 28 4.59 -26.97 -9.09
CA PRO A 28 4.44 -26.25 -10.35
C PRO A 28 4.53 -24.73 -10.11
N LEU A 29 5.28 -24.03 -10.96
CA LEU A 29 5.46 -22.57 -10.85
C LEU A 29 4.12 -21.82 -10.75
N ARG A 30 3.13 -22.24 -11.55
CA ARG A 30 1.77 -21.68 -11.53
C ARG A 30 1.10 -21.80 -10.17
N GLU A 31 1.32 -22.90 -9.45
CA GLU A 31 0.79 -23.06 -8.09
C GLU A 31 1.49 -22.10 -7.12
N VAL A 32 2.82 -22.00 -7.22
CA VAL A 32 3.59 -21.08 -6.37
C VAL A 32 3.19 -19.62 -6.59
N LEU A 33 3.02 -19.20 -7.84
CA LEU A 33 2.60 -17.82 -8.17
C LEU A 33 1.15 -17.54 -7.77
N ARG A 34 0.27 -18.54 -7.73
CA ARG A 34 -1.13 -18.39 -7.29
C ARG A 34 -1.28 -18.53 -5.79
N TRP A 35 -0.31 -19.09 -5.09
CA TRP A 35 -0.35 -19.36 -3.65
C TRP A 35 -0.79 -18.17 -2.79
N PRO A 36 -0.34 -16.91 -3.02
CA PRO A 36 -0.80 -15.76 -2.24
C PRO A 36 -2.31 -15.49 -2.37
N TYR A 37 -2.90 -15.86 -3.51
CA TYR A 37 -4.29 -15.59 -3.86
C TYR A 37 -5.23 -16.79 -3.61
N GLN A 38 -4.67 -17.97 -3.30
CA GLN A 38 -5.43 -19.21 -3.04
C GLN A 38 -5.84 -19.37 -1.56
N GLN A 39 -5.33 -18.52 -0.66
CA GLN A 39 -5.48 -18.74 0.77
C GLN A 39 -6.79 -18.22 1.32
N ARG A 40 -7.50 -19.10 2.02
CA ARG A 40 -8.66 -18.76 2.87
C ARG A 40 -8.27 -18.01 4.15
N GLN A 41 -6.99 -18.03 4.51
CA GLN A 41 -6.49 -17.36 5.70
C GLN A 41 -6.11 -15.92 5.37
N LEU A 42 -6.66 -14.98 6.13
CA LEU A 42 -6.33 -13.57 6.03
C LEU A 42 -4.83 -13.39 6.27
N ARG A 43 -4.12 -12.84 5.28
CA ARG A 43 -2.73 -12.42 5.45
C ARG A 43 -2.71 -10.92 5.68
N SER A 44 -1.87 -10.52 6.62
CA SER A 44 -1.63 -9.13 6.91
C SER A 44 -0.19 -8.91 7.33
N PHE A 45 0.25 -7.65 7.24
CA PHE A 45 1.48 -7.20 7.87
C PHE A 45 1.33 -5.75 8.30
N GLU A 46 2.09 -5.36 9.32
CA GLU A 46 2.16 -3.97 9.73
C GLU A 46 3.21 -3.23 8.88
N GLY A 47 2.78 -2.19 8.19
CA GLY A 47 3.65 -1.38 7.33
C GLY A 47 4.57 -0.48 8.15
N ARG A 48 5.81 -0.31 7.68
CA ARG A 48 6.75 0.63 8.28
C ARG A 48 6.41 2.05 7.83
N LEU A 49 5.88 2.83 8.76
CA LEU A 49 5.53 4.24 8.57
C LEU A 49 6.74 5.16 8.79
N ASP A 50 6.72 6.32 8.15
CA ASP A 50 7.63 7.43 8.40
C ASP A 50 6.94 8.56 9.16
N TRP A 51 7.23 8.61 10.45
CA TRP A 51 6.73 9.65 11.38
C TRP A 51 7.28 11.04 11.10
N HIS A 52 8.41 11.12 10.41
CA HIS A 52 9.10 12.36 10.11
C HIS A 52 8.95 12.72 8.62
N PHE A 53 7.94 12.15 7.95
CA PHE A 53 7.71 12.35 6.52
C PHE A 53 7.66 13.84 6.11
N PRO A 54 7.01 14.76 6.84
CA PRO A 54 7.04 16.18 6.49
C PRO A 54 8.46 16.77 6.40
N ARG A 55 9.37 16.31 7.27
CA ARG A 55 10.79 16.73 7.23
C ARG A 55 11.51 16.15 6.02
N TYR A 56 11.23 14.90 5.67
CA TYR A 56 11.74 14.28 4.45
C TYR A 56 11.26 15.02 3.21
N LEU A 57 9.95 15.28 3.10
CA LEU A 57 9.35 16.01 1.98
C LEU A 57 9.99 17.41 1.80
N ALA A 58 10.14 18.16 2.90
CA ALA A 58 10.78 19.47 2.85
C ALA A 58 12.22 19.40 2.32
N LYS A 59 12.96 18.34 2.69
CA LYS A 59 14.30 18.06 2.20
C LYS A 59 14.27 17.75 0.69
N GLU A 60 13.39 16.86 0.24
CA GLU A 60 13.27 16.48 -1.17
C GLU A 60 12.90 17.67 -2.07
N LEU A 61 11.98 18.54 -1.62
CA LEU A 61 11.63 19.76 -2.33
C LEU A 61 12.81 20.75 -2.39
N ARG A 62 13.58 20.89 -1.30
CA ARG A 62 14.80 21.71 -1.30
C ARG A 62 15.83 21.19 -2.31
N TYR A 63 15.99 19.88 -2.44
CA TYR A 63 16.87 19.25 -3.44
C TYR A 63 16.24 19.13 -4.83
N ARG A 64 15.04 19.67 -5.04
CA ARG A 64 14.31 19.64 -6.31
C ARG A 64 14.14 18.22 -6.86
N ASN A 65 13.79 17.27 -5.99
CA ASN A 65 13.39 15.94 -6.44
C ASN A 65 12.25 16.08 -7.47
N PRO A 66 12.39 15.54 -8.70
CA PRO A 66 11.46 15.81 -9.78
C PRO A 66 10.03 15.35 -9.45
N TYR A 67 9.88 14.20 -8.79
CA TYR A 67 8.59 13.68 -8.38
C TYR A 67 7.88 14.66 -7.43
N TRP A 68 8.55 15.06 -6.35
CA TRP A 68 7.96 15.96 -5.36
C TRP A 68 7.73 17.37 -5.88
N VAL A 69 8.59 17.87 -6.77
CA VAL A 69 8.40 19.16 -7.43
C VAL A 69 7.14 19.15 -8.30
N GLU A 70 6.90 18.08 -9.04
CA GLU A 70 5.67 17.91 -9.83
C GLU A 70 4.42 17.85 -8.93
N GLN A 71 4.47 17.07 -7.85
CA GLN A 71 3.36 17.00 -6.88
C GLN A 71 3.09 18.37 -6.22
N GLN A 72 4.15 19.12 -5.89
CA GLN A 72 4.02 20.46 -5.32
C GLN A 72 3.42 21.45 -6.33
N LEU A 73 3.78 21.35 -7.62
CA LEU A 73 3.20 22.16 -8.67
C LEU A 73 1.69 21.90 -8.81
N GLN A 74 1.27 20.64 -8.83
CA GLN A 74 -0.14 20.26 -8.85
C GLN A 74 -0.89 20.78 -7.62
N ALA A 75 -0.27 20.69 -6.44
CA ALA A 75 -0.84 21.25 -5.22
C ALA A 75 -1.03 22.78 -5.33
N TYR A 76 -0.04 23.51 -5.85
CA TYR A 76 -0.14 24.96 -6.04
C TYR A 76 -1.23 25.36 -7.04
N GLN A 77 -1.41 24.59 -8.12
CA GLN A 77 -2.50 24.81 -9.07
C GLN A 77 -3.87 24.68 -8.39
N ALA A 78 -3.99 23.82 -7.38
CA ALA A 78 -5.18 23.67 -6.55
C ALA A 78 -5.25 24.68 -5.37
N GLY A 79 -4.33 25.66 -5.28
CA GLY A 79 -4.26 26.62 -4.17
C GLY A 79 -3.75 26.04 -2.85
N GLN A 80 -3.13 24.86 -2.88
CA GLN A 80 -2.61 24.14 -1.71
C GLN A 80 -1.08 24.17 -1.66
N ASN A 81 -0.50 23.79 -0.52
CA ASN A 81 0.95 23.63 -0.35
C ASN A 81 1.23 22.32 0.40
N LEU A 82 2.09 21.45 -0.14
CA LEU A 82 2.39 20.18 0.54
C LEU A 82 3.13 20.37 1.87
N LEU A 83 3.86 21.48 2.04
CA LEU A 83 4.60 21.78 3.27
C LEU A 83 3.71 22.22 4.44
N THR A 84 2.45 22.62 4.18
CA THR A 84 1.50 22.97 5.24
C THR A 84 0.71 21.75 5.74
N ARG A 85 0.86 20.60 5.07
CA ARG A 85 0.21 19.35 5.46
C ARG A 85 0.86 18.76 6.70
N THR A 86 0.03 18.26 7.60
CA THR A 86 0.42 17.50 8.78
C THR A 86 0.70 16.05 8.41
N LEU A 87 1.30 15.27 9.32
CA LEU A 87 1.54 13.84 9.10
C LEU A 87 0.24 13.06 8.81
N ALA A 88 -0.88 13.49 9.39
CA ALA A 88 -2.18 12.84 9.22
C ALA A 88 -2.72 12.94 7.79
N ASP A 89 -2.40 14.03 7.09
CA ASP A 89 -2.81 14.23 5.70
C ASP A 89 -2.10 13.28 4.72
N TRP A 90 -1.09 12.55 5.19
CA TRP A 90 -0.34 11.56 4.42
C TRP A 90 -0.76 10.12 4.72
N TYR A 91 -1.85 9.93 5.49
CA TYR A 91 -2.39 8.60 5.76
C TYR A 91 -3.44 8.21 4.70
N PRO A 92 -3.45 6.96 4.22
CA PRO A 92 -2.46 5.90 4.46
C PRO A 92 -1.10 6.19 3.78
N GLN A 93 0.01 5.85 4.44
CA GLN A 93 1.35 6.09 3.89
C GLN A 93 1.83 4.99 2.95
N LEU A 94 1.33 3.77 3.14
CA LEU A 94 1.55 2.67 2.20
C LEU A 94 0.32 2.53 1.31
N VAL A 95 0.53 2.46 0.01
CA VAL A 95 -0.55 2.31 -0.98
C VAL A 95 -0.27 1.14 -1.92
N PRO A 96 -1.29 0.53 -2.54
CA PRO A 96 -1.08 -0.47 -3.58
C PRO A 96 -0.11 0.02 -4.65
N VAL A 97 0.80 -0.86 -5.09
CA VAL A 97 1.75 -0.52 -6.14
C VAL A 97 1.00 -0.18 -7.42
N LYS A 98 1.23 1.02 -7.94
CA LYS A 98 0.62 1.45 -9.20
C LYS A 98 1.40 0.89 -10.39
N PRO A 99 0.72 0.47 -11.47
CA PRO A 99 1.41 0.12 -12.70
C PRO A 99 2.19 1.34 -13.18
N VAL A 100 3.40 1.10 -13.69
CA VAL A 100 4.22 2.17 -14.27
C VAL A 100 3.44 2.81 -15.41
N THR A 101 3.27 4.12 -15.33
CA THR A 101 2.57 4.92 -16.33
C THR A 101 3.08 4.59 -17.73
N GLY A 102 2.19 4.18 -18.62
CA GLY A 102 2.49 3.90 -20.03
C GLY A 102 2.83 2.44 -20.37
N LEU A 103 3.02 1.53 -19.39
CA LEU A 103 3.27 0.11 -19.70
C LEU A 103 1.98 -0.72 -19.85
N ARG A 104 0.96 -0.43 -19.03
CA ARG A 104 -0.32 -1.16 -19.04
C ARG A 104 -1.41 -0.33 -18.36
N LEU A 105 -2.63 -0.38 -18.89
CA LEU A 105 -3.81 0.17 -18.21
C LEU A 105 -4.13 -0.66 -16.96
N GLN A 106 -4.40 0.03 -15.86
CA GLN A 106 -4.94 -0.60 -14.65
C GLN A 106 -6.26 -1.31 -15.01
N SER A 107 -6.34 -2.59 -14.68
CA SER A 107 -7.56 -3.38 -14.85
C SER A 107 -8.65 -2.92 -13.89
N ASP A 108 -9.92 -3.20 -14.22
CA ASP A 108 -11.04 -2.82 -13.35
C ASP A 108 -10.92 -3.46 -11.97
N LEU A 109 -10.44 -4.72 -11.88
CA LEU A 109 -10.17 -5.39 -10.61
C LEU A 109 -9.13 -4.65 -9.74
N GLU A 110 -8.07 -4.12 -10.36
CA GLU A 110 -7.04 -3.35 -9.65
C GLU A 110 -7.59 -1.99 -9.19
N ARG A 111 -8.46 -1.36 -9.99
CA ARG A 111 -9.12 -0.11 -9.64
C ARG A 111 -10.13 -0.30 -8.49
N ASP A 112 -10.94 -1.34 -8.56
CA ASP A 112 -11.91 -1.70 -7.53
C ASP A 112 -11.22 -1.98 -6.20
N TYR A 113 -10.10 -2.71 -6.23
CA TYR A 113 -9.28 -2.95 -5.05
C TYR A 113 -8.71 -1.65 -4.46
N GLU A 114 -8.14 -0.76 -5.29
CA GLU A 114 -7.63 0.53 -4.83
C GLU A 114 -8.73 1.38 -4.20
N GLN A 115 -9.92 1.41 -4.78
CA GLN A 115 -11.07 2.12 -4.20
C GLN A 115 -11.47 1.55 -2.83
N GLN A 116 -11.64 0.23 -2.73
CA GLN A 116 -11.96 -0.45 -1.48
C GLN A 116 -10.91 -0.19 -0.39
N PHE A 117 -9.63 -0.24 -0.77
CA PHE A 117 -8.50 0.08 0.10
C PHE A 117 -8.58 1.52 0.63
N LEU A 118 -8.77 2.50 -0.25
CA LEU A 118 -8.84 3.92 0.14
C LEU A 118 -10.07 4.20 1.01
N THR A 119 -11.23 3.62 0.70
CA THR A 119 -12.44 3.74 1.52
C THR A 119 -12.22 3.20 2.94
N PHE A 120 -11.53 2.06 3.07
CA PHE A 120 -11.24 1.49 4.38
C PHE A 120 -10.36 2.43 5.24
N TYR A 121 -9.26 2.95 4.69
CA TYR A 121 -8.38 3.83 5.47
C TYR A 121 -8.92 5.24 5.67
N ALA A 122 -9.83 5.71 4.81
CA ALA A 122 -10.54 6.97 5.02
C ALA A 122 -11.44 6.96 6.26
N GLN A 123 -11.91 5.78 6.68
CA GLN A 123 -12.74 5.60 7.88
C GLN A 123 -11.90 5.38 9.16
N SER A 124 -10.60 5.16 9.03
CA SER A 124 -9.71 4.88 10.17
C SER A 124 -9.44 6.16 10.97
N SER A 125 -9.68 6.11 12.28
CA SER A 125 -9.25 7.14 13.22
C SER A 125 -7.77 7.03 13.61
N THR A 126 -7.09 5.96 13.17
CA THR A 126 -5.78 5.55 13.67
C THR A 126 -4.68 5.85 12.66
N VAL A 127 -4.21 7.10 12.66
CA VAL A 127 -3.12 7.57 11.77
C VAL A 127 -1.78 6.91 12.11
N TYR A 128 -1.64 6.39 13.33
CA TYR A 128 -0.38 5.88 13.86
C TYR A 128 -0.15 4.37 13.65
N ARG A 129 -1.01 3.70 12.90
CA ARG A 129 -0.80 2.30 12.58
C ARG A 129 -1.42 2.01 11.23
N GLN A 130 -0.69 1.27 10.40
CA GLN A 130 -1.21 0.81 9.14
C GLN A 130 -0.93 -0.68 8.99
N VAL A 131 -1.92 -1.49 9.33
CA VAL A 131 -1.93 -2.92 9.05
C VAL A 131 -2.51 -3.12 7.66
N LEU A 132 -1.73 -3.70 6.76
CA LEU A 132 -2.12 -4.00 5.38
C LEU A 132 -2.66 -5.42 5.29
N TYR A 133 -3.79 -5.59 4.61
CA TYR A 133 -4.50 -6.86 4.50
C TYR A 133 -4.55 -7.34 3.05
N SER A 134 -4.75 -8.63 2.85
CA SER A 134 -5.07 -9.18 1.52
C SER A 134 -6.31 -8.50 0.89
N PRO A 135 -6.37 -8.35 -0.44
CA PRO A 135 -7.49 -7.69 -1.14
C PRO A 135 -8.90 -8.16 -0.75
N PHE A 136 -9.07 -9.44 -0.43
CA PHE A 136 -10.33 -10.02 0.02
C PHE A 136 -10.91 -9.32 1.27
N TYR A 137 -10.06 -8.78 2.13
CA TYR A 137 -10.47 -8.12 3.36
C TYR A 137 -11.25 -6.83 3.10
N TYR A 138 -10.75 -5.99 2.20
CA TYR A 138 -11.33 -4.67 1.92
C TYR A 138 -12.67 -4.74 1.18
N ARG A 139 -13.03 -5.91 0.65
CA ARG A 139 -14.33 -6.14 0.03
C ARG A 139 -15.47 -6.31 1.05
N GLY A 140 -15.15 -6.36 2.35
CA GLY A 140 -16.16 -6.60 3.41
C GLY A 140 -16.67 -8.04 3.43
N GLU A 141 -16.01 -8.98 2.74
CA GLU A 141 -16.37 -10.40 2.75
C GLU A 141 -15.86 -11.12 4.02
N CYS A 142 -15.03 -10.46 4.85
CA CYS A 142 -14.46 -11.04 6.07
C CYS A 142 -15.43 -11.15 7.25
N ASP A 143 -16.54 -10.39 7.29
CA ASP A 143 -17.58 -10.56 8.32
C ASP A 143 -18.28 -11.94 8.26
N LYS A 144 -18.03 -12.71 7.19
CA LYS A 144 -18.55 -14.08 7.00
C LYS A 144 -17.53 -15.17 7.34
N ILE A 145 -16.29 -14.82 7.69
CA ILE A 145 -15.23 -15.75 8.09
C ILE A 145 -14.87 -15.38 9.53
N GLY A 146 -15.50 -16.08 10.46
CA GLY A 146 -15.54 -15.73 11.88
C GLY A 146 -14.21 -15.36 12.51
N ILE A 147 -14.30 -14.38 13.40
CA ILE A 147 -13.44 -14.16 14.58
C ILE A 147 -11.95 -14.11 14.24
N MET A 148 -11.45 -12.94 13.87
CA MET A 148 -10.03 -12.65 14.03
C MET A 148 -9.81 -12.17 15.46
N GLU A 149 -9.19 -13.08 16.21
CA GLU A 149 -8.63 -12.91 17.54
C GLU A 149 -8.07 -11.51 17.78
N GLU A 150 -8.37 -11.00 18.97
CA GLU A 150 -7.64 -9.94 19.64
C GLU A 150 -6.13 -10.12 19.44
N ILE A 151 -5.50 -9.18 18.76
CA ILE A 151 -4.04 -9.05 18.80
C ILE A 151 -3.75 -7.86 19.72
N LEU A 152 -3.44 -8.25 20.95
CA LEU A 152 -2.72 -7.52 22.00
C LEU A 152 -1.40 -6.93 21.49
#